data_AF-A0A372NXV3-F1
#
_entry.id   AF-A0A372NXV3-F1
#
_cell.length_a   1.000
_cell.length_b   1.000
_cell.length_c   1.000
_cell.angle_alpha   90.00
_cell.angle_beta   90.00
_cell.angle_gamma   90.00
#
_symmetry.space_group_name_H-M   'P 1'
#
loop_
_entity.id
_entity.type
_entity.pdbx_description
1 polymer ?
#
loop_
_entity_poly.entity_id
_entity_poly.type
_entity_poly.pdbx_seq_one_letter_code
_entity_poly.pdbx_strand_id
1 'polypeptide(L)'
;MEKELLKQVKILKVYSAVLTLVVLAGLFFGFTYVAGNAKFKEIDVERINIVEKTGKLRMVISNSERQHPGIIDGKTLPKRQREPGMIFFNTDGDECGGLVYDGTRKEAGFAISIDKYRNDQIMQLQYNDNTENGKSIRSYGLKFWDRPENFSAGQLLTKFDSLKKLNNEAALKAGVADWQKQGLVGQDRMFVGKNSDNEVGLFIKDKNGKPRIYLYVDNNNKVVFKAMDEQGRPIDLK
;
A
#
# COMPACT_ATOMS: atom_id res chain seq x y z
N MET A 1 77.34 9.46 -1.47
CA MET A 1 76.27 8.95 -2.35
C MET A 1 75.57 7.75 -1.73
N GLU A 2 76.29 6.69 -1.38
CA GLU A 2 75.72 5.43 -0.85
C GLU A 2 75.01 5.57 0.52
N LYS A 3 75.58 6.34 1.46
CA LYS A 3 74.95 6.63 2.77
C LYS A 3 73.63 7.40 2.65
N GLU A 4 73.53 8.34 1.71
CA GLU A 4 72.29 9.09 1.46
C GLU A 4 71.22 8.21 0.81
N LEU A 5 71.63 7.32 -0.10
CA LEU A 5 70.76 6.30 -0.70
C LEU A 5 70.18 5.34 0.36
N LEU A 6 71.01 4.84 1.27
CA LEU A 6 70.56 3.99 2.39
C LEU A 6 69.58 4.72 3.33
N LYS A 7 69.80 6.01 3.56
CA LYS A 7 68.91 6.85 4.38
C LYS A 7 67.55 7.05 3.68
N GLN A 8 67.54 7.36 2.38
CA GLN A 8 66.32 7.46 1.58
C GLN A 8 65.55 6.14 1.51
N VAL A 9 66.23 5.00 1.35
CA VAL A 9 65.60 3.68 1.35
C VAL A 9 65.01 3.34 2.73
N LYS A 10 65.67 3.69 3.84
CA LYS A 10 65.08 3.54 5.18
C LYS A 10 63.81 4.38 5.35
N ILE A 11 63.84 5.63 4.91
CA ILE A 11 62.67 6.51 4.94
C ILE A 11 61.53 5.93 4.11
N LEU A 12 61.83 5.43 2.90
CA LEU A 12 60.83 4.82 2.02
C LEU A 12 60.22 3.54 2.63
N LYS A 13 61.04 2.68 3.25
CA LYS A 13 60.53 1.47 3.94
C LYS A 13 59.61 1.82 5.10
N VAL A 14 59.98 2.83 5.90
CA VAL A 14 59.13 3.31 7.00
C VAL A 14 57.84 3.90 6.43
N TYR A 15 57.92 4.73 5.39
CA TYR A 15 56.76 5.30 4.72
C TYR A 15 55.81 4.23 4.18
N SER A 16 56.33 3.24 3.44
CA SER A 16 55.53 2.14 2.92
C SER A 16 54.90 1.30 4.03
N ALA A 17 55.62 1.01 5.11
CA ALA A 17 55.07 0.28 6.25
C ALA A 17 53.92 1.04 6.93
N VAL A 18 54.08 2.36 7.12
CA VAL A 18 53.04 3.23 7.66
C VAL A 18 51.84 3.31 6.72
N LEU A 19 52.06 3.48 5.41
CA LEU A 19 50.99 3.52 4.42
C LEU A 19 50.21 2.21 4.37
N THR A 20 50.90 1.06 4.40
CA THR A 20 50.26 -0.25 4.47
C THR A 20 49.43 -0.41 5.74
N LEU A 21 49.92 0.04 6.89
CA LEU A 21 49.14 0.02 8.14
C LEU A 21 47.90 0.91 8.06
N VAL A 22 48.00 2.11 7.46
CA VAL A 22 46.86 3.00 7.25
C VAL A 22 45.81 2.37 6.33
N VAL A 23 46.24 1.72 5.24
CA VAL A 23 45.32 1.01 4.33
C VAL A 23 44.66 -0.17 5.03
N LEU A 24 45.42 -1.00 5.76
CA LEU A 24 44.88 -2.12 6.52
C LEU A 24 43.90 -1.66 7.61
N ALA A 25 44.22 -0.58 8.32
CA ALA A 25 43.32 0.03 9.28
C ALA A 25 42.06 0.58 8.60
N GLY A 26 42.18 1.26 7.47
CA GLY A 26 41.04 1.75 6.69
C GLY A 26 40.12 0.63 6.22
N LEU A 27 40.69 -0.49 5.75
CA LEU A 27 39.92 -1.69 5.40
C LEU A 27 39.25 -2.28 6.65
N PHE A 28 39.99 -2.45 7.75
CA PHE A 28 39.45 -3.01 8.99
C PHE A 28 38.30 -2.16 9.55
N PHE A 29 38.49 -0.85 9.67
CA PHE A 29 37.45 0.06 10.17
C PHE A 29 36.27 0.19 9.19
N GLY A 30 36.53 0.17 7.88
CA GLY A 30 35.51 0.20 6.84
C GLY A 30 34.56 -1.00 6.86
N PHE A 31 35.01 -2.16 7.34
CA PHE A 31 34.17 -3.36 7.51
C PHE A 31 33.52 -3.51 8.89
N THR A 32 33.95 -2.74 9.90
CA THR A 32 33.42 -2.83 11.28
C THR A 32 32.20 -1.94 11.57
N TYR A 33 31.72 -1.18 10.60
CA TYR A 33 30.46 -0.42 10.66
C TYR A 33 29.30 -1.33 10.20
N VAL A 34 28.35 -1.86 10.98
CA VAL A 34 27.89 -1.68 12.37
C VAL A 34 27.33 -3.03 12.83
N ALA A 35 27.86 -3.63 13.91
CA ALA A 35 27.32 -4.85 14.53
C ALA A 35 26.50 -4.55 15.80
N GLY A 36 25.80 -3.42 15.87
CA GLY A 36 25.02 -2.99 17.03
C GLY A 36 23.82 -2.09 16.69
N ASN A 37 23.07 -1.67 17.71
CA ASN A 37 21.91 -0.80 17.52
C ASN A 37 22.37 0.62 17.16
N ALA A 38 22.18 1.02 15.90
CA ALA A 38 22.44 2.38 15.46
C ALA A 38 21.46 3.36 16.14
N LYS A 39 21.98 4.51 16.57
CA LYS A 39 21.18 5.60 17.13
C LYS A 39 21.37 6.83 16.25
N PHE A 40 20.26 7.39 15.79
CA PHE A 40 20.24 8.60 14.99
C PHE A 40 19.41 9.65 15.71
N LYS A 41 19.77 10.93 15.57
CA LYS A 41 18.87 12.03 15.94
C LYS A 41 17.82 12.26 14.86
N GLU A 42 18.25 12.20 13.60
CA GLU A 42 17.46 12.37 12.39
C GLU A 42 18.07 11.53 11.26
N ILE A 43 17.24 11.09 10.31
CA ILE A 43 17.66 10.38 9.11
C ILE A 43 16.92 10.95 7.89
N ASP A 44 17.66 11.36 6.87
CA ASP A 44 17.14 11.78 5.57
C ASP A 44 17.35 10.64 4.58
N VAL A 45 16.28 9.93 4.26
CA VAL A 45 16.32 8.76 3.38
C VAL A 45 15.08 8.69 2.51
N GLU A 46 15.24 8.15 1.30
CA GLU A 46 14.10 7.92 0.41
C GLU A 46 13.26 6.70 0.82
N ARG A 47 13.88 5.75 1.54
CA ARG A 47 13.25 4.48 1.91
C ARG A 47 13.89 3.82 3.14
N ILE A 48 13.05 3.26 4.00
CA ILE A 48 13.40 2.40 5.12
C ILE A 48 12.77 1.03 4.88
N ASN A 49 13.57 -0.04 4.98
CA ASN A 49 13.10 -1.42 4.97
C ASN A 49 13.22 -2.00 6.38
N ILE A 50 12.13 -2.53 6.92
CA ILE A 50 12.13 -3.39 8.09
C ILE A 50 12.08 -4.83 7.59
N VAL A 51 13.07 -5.63 7.98
CA VAL A 51 13.26 -7.00 7.49
C VAL A 51 13.34 -7.99 8.64
N GLU A 52 12.86 -9.21 8.39
CA GLU A 52 13.14 -10.37 9.24
C GLU A 52 14.60 -10.80 9.14
N LYS A 53 15.03 -11.65 10.08
CA LYS A 53 16.35 -12.32 10.01
C LYS A 53 16.56 -13.09 8.70
N THR A 54 15.49 -13.58 8.10
CA THR A 54 15.51 -14.31 6.83
C THR A 54 15.68 -13.40 5.61
N GLY A 55 15.67 -12.07 5.79
CA GLY A 55 15.69 -11.08 4.71
C GLY A 55 14.32 -10.75 4.13
N LYS A 56 13.25 -11.41 4.56
CA LYS A 56 11.87 -11.07 4.15
C LYS A 56 11.48 -9.68 4.66
N LEU A 57 10.78 -8.91 3.83
CA LEU A 57 10.22 -7.61 4.23
C LEU A 57 9.10 -7.81 5.27
N ARG A 58 8.99 -6.86 6.20
CA ARG A 58 7.87 -6.70 7.14
C ARG A 58 7.16 -5.39 6.99
N MET A 59 7.95 -4.35 6.74
CA MET A 59 7.41 -3.02 6.53
C MET A 59 8.36 -2.25 5.62
N VAL A 60 7.80 -1.45 4.73
CA VAL A 60 8.55 -0.51 3.89
C VAL A 60 7.94 0.87 4.11
N ILE A 61 8.77 1.85 4.47
CA ILE A 61 8.38 3.27 4.49
C ILE A 61 9.17 3.94 3.37
N SER A 62 8.53 4.64 2.45
CA SER A 62 9.25 5.29 1.35
C SER A 62 8.48 6.42 0.69
N ASN A 63 9.21 7.23 -0.07
CA ASN A 63 8.63 8.12 -1.06
C ASN A 63 7.98 7.33 -2.24
N SER A 64 7.33 8.04 -3.15
CA SER A 64 6.64 7.46 -4.32
C SER A 64 7.60 6.79 -5.31
N GLU A 65 8.80 7.34 -5.53
CA GLU A 65 9.78 6.82 -6.49
C GLU A 65 10.41 5.49 -6.07
N ARG A 66 10.57 5.28 -4.76
CA ARG A 66 11.22 4.09 -4.17
C ARG A 66 10.23 3.09 -3.57
N GLN A 67 8.93 3.32 -3.74
CA GLN A 67 7.88 2.48 -3.17
C GLN A 67 7.93 1.04 -3.67
N HIS A 68 7.59 0.11 -2.78
CA HIS A 68 7.53 -1.30 -3.12
C HIS A 68 6.31 -1.56 -4.04
N PRO A 69 6.46 -2.28 -5.17
CA PRO A 69 5.34 -2.51 -6.11
C PRO A 69 4.22 -3.37 -5.51
N GLY A 70 4.58 -4.21 -4.53
CA GLY A 70 3.72 -5.16 -3.84
C GLY A 70 4.15 -6.61 -4.12
N ILE A 71 3.74 -7.53 -3.26
CA ILE A 71 3.96 -8.98 -3.42
C ILE A 71 2.62 -9.66 -3.21
N ILE A 72 2.20 -10.51 -4.15
CA ILE A 72 0.95 -11.28 -4.06
C ILE A 72 1.24 -12.73 -4.41
N ASP A 73 0.83 -13.66 -3.54
CA ASP A 73 1.07 -15.10 -3.70
C ASP A 73 2.55 -15.41 -4.01
N GLY A 74 3.47 -14.76 -3.28
CA GLY A 74 4.91 -14.89 -3.41
C GLY A 74 5.53 -14.23 -4.64
N LYS A 75 4.74 -13.54 -5.47
CA LYS A 75 5.21 -12.89 -6.70
C LYS A 75 5.25 -11.38 -6.54
N THR A 76 6.42 -10.80 -6.75
CA THR A 76 6.56 -9.34 -6.83
C THR A 76 5.82 -8.81 -8.05
N LEU A 77 4.97 -7.82 -7.84
CA LEU A 77 4.23 -7.16 -8.91
C LEU A 77 5.18 -6.33 -9.79
N PRO A 78 4.82 -6.09 -11.06
CA PRO A 78 5.56 -5.16 -11.92
C PRO A 78 5.69 -3.78 -11.27
N LYS A 79 6.76 -3.06 -11.62
CA LYS A 79 6.95 -1.68 -11.15
C LYS A 79 5.75 -0.83 -11.56
N ARG A 80 5.17 -0.13 -10.58
CA ARG A 80 4.02 0.75 -10.75
C ARG A 80 4.21 2.03 -9.94
N GLN A 81 3.58 3.10 -10.37
CA GLN A 81 3.52 4.33 -9.59
C GLN A 81 2.60 4.09 -8.38
N ARG A 82 3.05 4.52 -7.20
CA ARG A 82 2.33 4.46 -5.95
C ARG A 82 2.62 5.72 -5.16
N GLU A 83 1.68 6.11 -4.33
CA GLU A 83 1.81 7.20 -3.39
C GLU A 83 2.91 6.91 -2.36
N PRO A 84 3.55 7.96 -1.81
CA PRO A 84 4.43 7.78 -0.65
C PRO A 84 3.65 7.20 0.52
N GLY A 85 4.33 6.42 1.36
CA GLY A 85 3.67 5.78 2.48
C GLY A 85 4.40 4.58 3.06
N MET A 86 3.64 3.77 3.78
CA MET A 86 4.06 2.60 4.53
C MET A 86 3.33 1.36 4.05
N ILE A 87 4.03 0.30 3.66
CA ILE A 87 3.45 -0.98 3.21
C ILE A 87 3.82 -2.08 4.20
N PHE A 88 2.85 -2.91 4.57
CA PHE A 88 3.04 -4.04 5.47
C PHE A 88 3.10 -5.37 4.72
N PHE A 89 3.90 -6.30 5.25
CA PHE A 89 4.06 -7.65 4.68
C PHE A 89 3.78 -8.73 5.73
N ASN A 90 3.00 -9.73 5.35
CA ASN A 90 2.69 -10.88 6.19
C ASN A 90 3.88 -11.87 6.26
N THR A 91 3.73 -12.95 7.03
CA THR A 91 4.84 -13.90 7.31
C THR A 91 5.31 -14.66 6.07
N ASP A 92 4.41 -14.83 5.10
CA ASP A 92 4.74 -15.45 3.83
C ASP A 92 5.52 -14.49 2.93
N GLY A 93 5.37 -13.19 3.16
CA GLY A 93 6.06 -12.11 2.46
C GLY A 93 5.14 -11.35 1.50
N ASP A 94 3.84 -11.61 1.51
CA ASP A 94 2.87 -10.90 0.69
C ASP A 94 2.47 -9.58 1.34
N GLU A 95 2.18 -8.57 0.52
CA GLU A 95 1.60 -7.30 0.96
C GLU A 95 0.26 -7.57 1.66
N CYS A 96 0.04 -6.95 2.82
CA CYS A 96 -1.16 -7.17 3.63
C CYS A 96 -1.74 -5.86 4.19
N GLY A 97 -1.75 -4.83 3.35
CA GLY A 97 -2.21 -3.49 3.70
C GLY A 97 -1.09 -2.46 3.76
N GLY A 98 -1.48 -1.23 4.05
CA GLY A 98 -0.57 -0.10 4.06
C GLY A 98 -1.25 1.20 4.46
N LEU A 99 -0.43 2.23 4.62
CA LEU A 99 -0.82 3.62 4.78
C LEU A 99 -0.25 4.39 3.60
N VAL A 100 -1.10 5.11 2.89
CA VAL A 100 -0.67 6.10 1.89
C VAL A 100 -1.27 7.45 2.24
N TYR A 101 -0.50 8.51 2.05
CA TYR A 101 -0.97 9.87 2.27
C TYR A 101 -0.20 10.81 1.34
N ASP A 102 -0.92 11.48 0.45
CA ASP A 102 -0.36 12.50 -0.41
C ASP A 102 -1.39 13.61 -0.71
N GLY A 103 -0.90 14.74 -1.24
CA GLY A 103 -1.76 15.82 -1.68
C GLY A 103 -1.04 16.87 -2.51
N THR A 104 -1.76 17.33 -3.53
CA THR A 104 -1.43 18.46 -4.39
C THR A 104 -2.52 19.53 -4.29
N ARG A 105 -2.39 20.61 -5.06
CA ARG A 105 -3.45 21.62 -5.17
C ARG A 105 -4.73 21.11 -5.84
N LYS A 106 -4.65 20.02 -6.61
CA LYS A 106 -5.79 19.48 -7.37
C LYS A 106 -6.43 18.30 -6.67
N GLU A 107 -5.66 17.52 -5.94
CA GLU A 107 -6.13 16.28 -5.35
C GLU A 107 -5.43 16.02 -4.02
N ALA A 108 -6.12 15.40 -3.06
CA ALA A 108 -5.52 14.91 -1.84
C ALA A 108 -6.15 13.58 -1.45
N GLY A 109 -5.33 12.67 -0.94
CA GLY A 109 -5.74 11.31 -0.67
C GLY A 109 -5.05 10.75 0.56
N PHE A 110 -5.81 10.04 1.38
CA PHE A 110 -5.27 9.27 2.50
C PHE A 110 -5.98 7.93 2.54
N ALA A 111 -5.23 6.86 2.77
CA ALA A 111 -5.81 5.55 3.03
C ALA A 111 -4.96 4.75 4.00
N ILE A 112 -5.61 4.11 4.98
CA ILE A 112 -5.06 2.98 5.73
C ILE A 112 -5.87 1.75 5.34
N SER A 113 -5.23 0.80 4.65
CA SER A 113 -5.80 -0.48 4.25
C SER A 113 -5.41 -1.60 5.19
N ILE A 114 -6.39 -2.47 5.47
CA ILE A 114 -6.18 -3.75 6.14
C ILE A 114 -6.65 -4.84 5.18
N ASP A 115 -5.71 -5.65 4.69
CA ASP A 115 -6.00 -6.71 3.73
C ASP A 115 -6.27 -8.03 4.44
N LYS A 116 -7.19 -8.82 3.88
CA LYS A 116 -7.35 -10.21 4.31
C LYS A 116 -6.15 -11.02 3.83
N TYR A 117 -5.74 -12.02 4.61
CA TYR A 117 -4.69 -12.95 4.21
C TYR A 117 -4.93 -13.53 2.80
N ARG A 118 -3.94 -13.35 1.90
CA ARG A 118 -3.96 -13.74 0.48
C ARG A 118 -5.10 -13.12 -0.35
N ASN A 119 -5.72 -12.07 0.14
CA ASN A 119 -6.78 -11.35 -0.54
C ASN A 119 -6.58 -9.84 -0.42
N ASP A 120 -7.56 -9.08 -0.88
CA ASP A 120 -7.51 -7.62 -0.91
C ASP A 120 -8.12 -6.99 0.38
N GLN A 121 -8.23 -5.66 0.42
CA GLN A 121 -8.74 -4.91 1.60
C GLN A 121 -10.05 -5.48 2.13
N ILE A 122 -10.16 -5.72 3.44
CA ILE A 122 -11.45 -5.94 4.14
C ILE A 122 -11.91 -4.71 4.90
N MET A 123 -10.99 -3.81 5.21
CA MET A 123 -11.28 -2.56 5.90
C MET A 123 -10.35 -1.46 5.39
N GLN A 124 -10.88 -0.24 5.25
CA GLN A 124 -10.09 0.92 4.90
C GLN A 124 -10.65 2.19 5.54
N LEU A 125 -9.79 2.95 6.23
CA LEU A 125 -10.05 4.34 6.53
C LEU A 125 -9.54 5.17 5.34
N GLN A 126 -10.41 5.93 4.71
CA GLN A 126 -10.13 6.62 3.45
C GLN A 126 -10.56 8.09 3.49
N TYR A 127 -9.79 8.93 2.81
CA TYR A 127 -10.12 10.31 2.46
C TYR A 127 -9.70 10.54 1.02
N ASN A 128 -10.59 11.16 0.23
CA ASN A 128 -10.33 11.57 -1.13
C ASN A 128 -10.92 12.96 -1.34
N ASP A 129 -10.13 13.87 -1.87
CA ASP A 129 -10.56 15.19 -2.30
C ASP A 129 -10.04 15.42 -3.71
N ASN A 130 -10.95 15.67 -4.64
CA ASN A 130 -10.60 16.07 -6.00
C ASN A 130 -11.22 17.43 -6.28
N THR A 131 -10.38 18.41 -6.57
CA THR A 131 -10.76 19.79 -6.88
C THR A 131 -10.58 20.06 -8.36
N GLU A 132 -11.69 20.22 -9.07
CA GLU A 132 -11.71 20.59 -10.48
C GLU A 132 -12.53 21.88 -10.66
N ASN A 133 -11.97 22.85 -11.38
CA ASN A 133 -12.63 24.14 -11.67
C ASN A 133 -13.19 24.87 -10.43
N GLY A 134 -12.49 24.78 -9.29
CA GLY A 134 -12.89 25.42 -8.03
C GLY A 134 -13.99 24.68 -7.25
N LYS A 135 -14.47 23.53 -7.74
CA LYS A 135 -15.40 22.66 -7.03
C LYS A 135 -14.67 21.42 -6.52
N SER A 136 -14.74 21.19 -5.21
CA SER A 136 -14.18 19.99 -4.57
C SER A 136 -15.25 18.92 -4.44
N ILE A 137 -14.94 17.71 -4.93
CA ILE A 137 -15.66 16.48 -4.62
C ILE A 137 -14.86 15.77 -3.53
N ARG A 138 -15.38 15.82 -2.31
CA ARG A 138 -14.72 15.25 -1.13
C ARG A 138 -15.51 14.09 -0.57
N SER A 139 -14.84 12.97 -0.36
CA SER A 139 -15.34 11.81 0.40
C SER A 139 -14.35 11.44 1.50
N TYR A 140 -14.86 10.95 2.62
CA TYR A 140 -14.04 10.40 3.70
C TYR A 140 -14.86 9.46 4.55
N GLY A 141 -14.22 8.44 5.12
CA GLY A 141 -14.91 7.51 6.00
C GLY A 141 -14.21 6.17 6.15
N LEU A 142 -14.90 5.27 6.84
CA LEU A 142 -14.49 3.90 7.05
C LEU A 142 -15.32 2.98 6.14
N LYS A 143 -14.65 2.14 5.37
CA LYS A 143 -15.27 1.22 4.42
C LYS A 143 -14.90 -0.22 4.74
N PHE A 144 -15.85 -1.13 4.52
CA PHE A 144 -15.73 -2.56 4.80
C PHE A 144 -16.13 -3.39 3.58
N TRP A 145 -15.41 -4.49 3.39
CA TRP A 145 -15.65 -5.46 2.32
C TRP A 145 -15.65 -6.88 2.85
N ASP A 146 -16.47 -7.72 2.22
CA ASP A 146 -16.33 -9.18 2.31
C ASP A 146 -15.45 -9.65 1.15
N ARG A 147 -14.56 -10.60 1.44
CA ARG A 147 -13.67 -11.24 0.48
C ARG A 147 -13.87 -12.76 0.50
N PRO A 148 -13.77 -13.45 -0.65
CA PRO A 148 -13.93 -14.90 -0.69
C PRO A 148 -12.91 -15.63 0.20
N GLU A 149 -13.29 -16.80 0.72
CA GLU A 149 -12.39 -17.65 1.52
C GLU A 149 -11.37 -18.40 0.65
N ASN A 150 -11.83 -19.00 -0.44
CA ASN A 150 -11.04 -19.97 -1.21
C ASN A 150 -10.58 -19.43 -2.58
N PHE A 151 -10.39 -18.12 -2.69
CA PHE A 151 -9.96 -17.49 -3.94
C PHE A 151 -9.04 -16.30 -3.65
N SER A 152 -7.76 -16.37 -4.05
CA SER A 152 -6.77 -15.35 -3.73
C SER A 152 -6.84 -14.13 -4.65
N ALA A 153 -6.28 -13.01 -4.19
CA ALA A 153 -6.10 -11.82 -5.03
C ALA A 153 -5.25 -12.11 -6.28
N GLY A 154 -4.22 -12.95 -6.17
CA GLY A 154 -3.37 -13.33 -7.31
C GLY A 154 -4.12 -14.20 -8.34
N GLN A 155 -5.00 -15.09 -7.89
CA GLN A 155 -5.88 -15.86 -8.78
C GLN A 155 -6.87 -14.93 -9.50
N LEU A 156 -7.48 -13.98 -8.78
CA LEU A 156 -8.38 -12.99 -9.37
C LEU A 156 -7.65 -12.12 -10.41
N LEU A 157 -6.45 -11.63 -10.07
CA LEU A 157 -5.61 -10.84 -10.97
C LEU A 157 -5.28 -11.61 -12.26
N THR A 158 -4.90 -12.88 -12.14
CA THR A 158 -4.59 -13.75 -13.30
C THR A 158 -5.81 -13.90 -14.23
N LYS A 159 -7.01 -14.08 -13.65
CA LYS A 159 -8.25 -14.12 -14.44
C LYS A 159 -8.50 -12.80 -15.14
N PHE A 160 -8.33 -11.68 -14.43
CA PHE A 160 -8.54 -10.34 -14.96
C PHE A 160 -7.59 -10.03 -16.12
N ASP A 161 -6.30 -10.34 -15.96
CA ASP A 161 -5.27 -10.18 -17.00
C ASP A 161 -5.59 -11.00 -18.25
N SER A 162 -6.09 -12.22 -18.06
CA SER A 162 -6.48 -13.11 -19.17
C SER A 162 -7.63 -12.53 -19.99
N LEU A 163 -8.65 -11.96 -19.34
CA LEU A 163 -9.74 -11.26 -20.05
C LEU A 163 -9.28 -9.96 -20.69
N LYS A 164 -8.44 -9.18 -20.00
CA LYS A 164 -7.93 -7.90 -20.52
C LYS A 164 -7.13 -8.10 -21.82
N LYS A 165 -6.40 -9.20 -21.95
CA LYS A 165 -5.67 -9.57 -23.18
C LYS A 165 -6.56 -9.80 -24.40
N LEU A 166 -7.85 -10.08 -24.21
CA LEU A 166 -8.81 -10.20 -25.31
C LEU A 166 -9.14 -8.85 -25.96
N ASN A 167 -8.78 -7.73 -25.31
CA ASN A 167 -9.08 -6.37 -25.75
C ASN A 167 -10.57 -6.16 -26.11
N ASN A 168 -11.46 -6.79 -25.34
CA ASN A 168 -12.90 -6.78 -25.55
C ASN A 168 -13.61 -6.39 -24.26
N GLU A 169 -14.14 -5.16 -24.22
CA GLU A 169 -14.77 -4.60 -23.03
C GLU A 169 -16.07 -5.33 -22.65
N ALA A 170 -16.87 -5.76 -23.63
CA ALA A 170 -18.09 -6.50 -23.38
C ALA A 170 -17.80 -7.86 -22.73
N ALA A 171 -16.77 -8.57 -23.21
CA ALA A 171 -16.32 -9.83 -22.62
C ALA A 171 -15.76 -9.62 -21.20
N LEU A 172 -14.98 -8.56 -20.99
CA LEU A 172 -14.46 -8.20 -19.66
C LEU A 172 -15.61 -7.95 -18.68
N LYS A 173 -16.58 -7.11 -19.07
CA LYS A 173 -17.75 -6.78 -18.23
C LYS A 173 -18.59 -8.02 -17.92
N ALA A 174 -18.85 -8.87 -18.92
CA ALA A 174 -19.59 -10.11 -18.74
C ALA A 174 -18.87 -11.08 -17.79
N GLY A 175 -17.55 -11.24 -17.95
CA GLY A 175 -16.72 -12.09 -17.09
C GLY A 175 -16.68 -11.60 -15.64
N VAL A 176 -16.50 -10.30 -15.42
CA VAL A 176 -16.53 -9.71 -14.06
C VAL A 176 -17.91 -9.91 -13.41
N ALA A 177 -19.00 -9.71 -14.16
CA ALA A 177 -20.35 -9.93 -13.65
C ALA A 177 -20.61 -11.40 -13.29
N ASP A 178 -20.08 -12.35 -14.07
CA ASP A 178 -20.13 -13.78 -13.77
C ASP A 178 -19.36 -14.12 -12.49
N TRP A 179 -18.14 -13.58 -12.32
CA TRP A 179 -17.33 -13.78 -11.12
C TRP A 179 -17.96 -13.16 -9.86
N GLN A 180 -18.66 -12.03 -10.01
CA GLN A 180 -19.46 -11.45 -8.92
C GLN A 180 -20.59 -12.39 -8.50
N LYS A 181 -21.32 -13.00 -9.45
CA LYS A 181 -22.37 -13.99 -9.15
C LYS A 181 -21.82 -15.24 -8.47
N GLN A 182 -20.60 -15.65 -8.83
CA GLN A 182 -19.89 -16.76 -8.19
C GLN A 182 -19.27 -16.40 -6.84
N GLY A 183 -19.31 -15.12 -6.42
CA GLY A 183 -18.71 -14.66 -5.16
C GLY A 183 -17.19 -14.60 -5.18
N LEU A 184 -16.55 -14.59 -6.37
CA LEU A 184 -15.09 -14.53 -6.51
C LEU A 184 -14.54 -13.10 -6.41
N VAL A 185 -15.40 -12.10 -6.58
CA VAL A 185 -15.07 -10.68 -6.41
C VAL A 185 -15.61 -10.25 -5.07
N GLY A 186 -14.80 -9.52 -4.30
CA GLY A 186 -15.24 -9.03 -3.01
C GLY A 186 -16.37 -8.01 -3.11
N GLN A 187 -17.16 -7.92 -2.05
CA GLN A 187 -18.39 -7.14 -2.01
C GLN A 187 -18.29 -6.02 -1.00
N ASP A 188 -18.70 -4.81 -1.37
CA ASP A 188 -18.88 -3.72 -0.42
C ASP A 188 -19.94 -4.12 0.62
N ARG A 189 -19.65 -3.95 1.91
CA ARG A 189 -20.58 -4.31 2.99
C ARG A 189 -21.10 -3.11 3.73
N MET A 190 -20.21 -2.18 4.06
CA MET A 190 -20.56 -1.04 4.87
C MET A 190 -19.68 0.16 4.53
N PHE A 191 -20.25 1.34 4.60
CA PHE A 191 -19.54 2.60 4.57
C PHE A 191 -20.09 3.51 5.68
N VAL A 192 -19.19 4.16 6.42
CA VAL A 192 -19.52 5.18 7.41
C VAL A 192 -18.69 6.43 7.12
N GLY A 193 -19.33 7.53 6.79
CA GLY A 193 -18.67 8.79 6.51
C GLY A 193 -19.42 9.65 5.50
N LYS A 194 -18.69 10.58 4.87
CA LYS A 194 -19.18 11.45 3.81
C LYS A 194 -18.90 10.83 2.44
N ASN A 195 -19.94 10.60 1.64
CA ASN A 195 -19.79 10.11 0.26
C ASN A 195 -19.62 11.26 -0.75
N SER A 196 -19.40 10.92 -2.03
CA SER A 196 -19.26 11.88 -3.13
C SER A 196 -20.53 12.69 -3.42
N ASP A 197 -21.68 12.17 -3.00
CA ASP A 197 -22.98 12.85 -3.12
C ASP A 197 -23.21 13.84 -1.97
N ASN A 198 -22.17 14.09 -1.14
CA ASN A 198 -22.18 14.94 0.06
C ASN A 198 -23.10 14.45 1.20
N GLU A 199 -23.59 13.23 1.12
CA GLU A 199 -24.36 12.59 2.20
C GLU A 199 -23.40 12.10 3.30
N VAL A 200 -23.74 12.36 4.56
CA VAL A 200 -22.94 11.94 5.72
C VAL A 200 -23.72 10.92 6.52
N GLY A 201 -23.22 9.69 6.62
CA GLY A 201 -23.94 8.65 7.36
C GLY A 201 -23.38 7.25 7.26
N LEU A 202 -24.25 6.28 7.51
CA LEU A 202 -24.04 4.84 7.52
C LEU A 202 -24.84 4.20 6.37
N PHE A 203 -24.15 3.42 5.55
CA PHE A 203 -24.69 2.76 4.37
C PHE A 203 -24.32 1.28 4.44
N ILE A 204 -25.32 0.41 4.53
CA ILE A 204 -25.13 -1.03 4.67
C ILE A 204 -25.72 -1.74 3.47
N LYS A 205 -24.95 -2.65 2.89
CA LYS A 205 -25.36 -3.56 1.81
C LYS A 205 -25.62 -4.96 2.38
N ASP A 206 -26.15 -5.89 1.58
CA ASP A 206 -26.19 -7.31 1.89
C ASP A 206 -24.97 -8.06 1.35
N LYS A 207 -24.90 -9.37 1.57
CA LYS A 207 -23.80 -10.25 1.12
C LYS A 207 -23.57 -10.24 -0.40
N ASN A 208 -24.56 -9.78 -1.18
CA ASN A 208 -24.48 -9.67 -2.63
C ASN A 208 -24.19 -8.22 -3.09
N GLY A 209 -23.87 -7.32 -2.16
CA GLY A 209 -23.60 -5.91 -2.43
C GLY A 209 -24.86 -5.06 -2.68
N LYS A 210 -26.06 -5.60 -2.45
CA LYS A 210 -27.31 -4.83 -2.63
C LYS A 210 -27.57 -3.93 -1.42
N PRO A 211 -27.86 -2.64 -1.59
CA PRO A 211 -28.17 -1.76 -0.46
C PRO A 211 -29.37 -2.26 0.37
N ARG A 212 -29.26 -2.13 1.69
CA ARG A 212 -30.29 -2.55 2.65
C ARG A 212 -30.65 -1.46 3.63
N ILE A 213 -29.66 -0.72 4.12
CA ILE A 213 -29.89 0.33 5.11
C ILE A 213 -29.16 1.58 4.66
N TYR A 214 -29.88 2.69 4.68
CA TYR A 214 -29.35 4.04 4.57
C TYR A 214 -29.74 4.80 5.84
N LEU A 215 -28.77 5.35 6.54
CA LEU A 215 -28.97 6.24 7.68
C LEU A 215 -28.01 7.42 7.53
N TYR A 216 -28.49 8.55 7.05
CA TYR A 216 -27.61 9.68 6.70
C TYR A 216 -28.31 11.03 6.80
N VAL A 217 -27.50 12.09 6.74
CA VAL A 217 -27.96 13.47 6.54
C VAL A 217 -27.64 13.86 5.10
N ASP A 218 -28.65 14.34 4.37
CA ASP A 218 -28.51 14.77 2.98
C ASP A 218 -27.95 16.20 2.83
N ASN A 219 -27.77 16.65 1.60
CA ASN A 219 -27.21 17.98 1.29
C ASN A 219 -28.11 19.16 1.69
N ASN A 220 -29.37 18.88 2.06
CA ASN A 220 -30.33 19.86 2.55
C ASN A 220 -30.47 19.79 4.08
N ASN A 221 -29.55 19.09 4.77
CA ASN A 221 -29.60 18.81 6.20
C ASN A 221 -30.83 18.02 6.67
N LYS A 222 -31.45 17.23 5.78
CA LYS A 222 -32.56 16.35 6.16
C LYS A 222 -32.02 15.00 6.60
N VAL A 223 -32.55 14.51 7.71
CA VAL A 223 -32.30 13.14 8.17
C VAL A 223 -33.05 12.17 7.27
N VAL A 224 -32.32 11.20 6.72
CA VAL A 224 -32.87 10.15 5.88
C VAL A 224 -32.58 8.79 6.52
N PHE A 225 -33.64 8.01 6.67
CA PHE A 225 -33.55 6.61 7.03
C PHE A 225 -34.36 5.78 6.05
N LYS A 226 -33.73 4.80 5.41
CA LYS A 226 -34.38 3.88 4.46
C LYS A 226 -33.94 2.46 4.74
N ALA A 227 -34.89 1.55 4.88
CA ALA A 227 -34.66 0.10 4.84
C ALA A 227 -35.19 -0.45 3.52
N MET A 228 -34.45 -1.38 2.91
CA MET A 228 -34.77 -1.93 1.58
C MET A 228 -34.90 -3.45 1.63
N ASP A 229 -35.88 -3.99 0.91
CA ASP A 229 -36.08 -5.44 0.73
C ASP A 229 -35.06 -6.06 -0.24
N GLU A 230 -35.18 -7.36 -0.46
CA GLU A 230 -34.28 -8.10 -1.35
C GLU A 230 -34.29 -7.64 -2.82
N GLN A 231 -35.42 -7.05 -3.23
CA GLN A 231 -35.67 -6.49 -4.56
C GLN A 231 -35.26 -5.01 -4.66
N GLY A 232 -34.88 -4.38 -3.54
CA GLY A 232 -34.50 -2.96 -3.49
C GLY A 232 -35.70 -2.02 -3.40
N ARG A 233 -36.82 -2.46 -2.83
CA ARG A 233 -37.98 -1.62 -2.52
C ARG A 233 -37.96 -1.19 -1.05
N PRO A 234 -38.39 0.04 -0.71
CA PRO A 234 -38.48 0.48 0.67
C PRO A 234 -39.37 -0.42 1.53
N ILE A 235 -38.97 -0.64 2.78
CA ILE A 235 -39.74 -1.33 3.82
C ILE A 235 -40.16 -0.30 4.87
N ASP A 236 -41.43 -0.35 5.28
CA ASP A 236 -41.91 0.37 6.46
C ASP A 236 -41.46 -0.34 7.73
N LEU A 237 -40.63 0.33 8.51
CA LEU A 237 -40.21 -0.13 9.83
C LEU A 237 -41.26 0.32 10.84
N LYS A 238 -42.00 -0.64 11.40
CA LYS A 238 -42.98 -0.42 12.46
C LYS A 238 -42.31 -0.21 13.81
#